data_AF-A0AAV3VXQ8-F1
#
_entry.id   AF-A0AAV3VXQ8-F1
#
_cell.length_a   1.000
_cell.length_b   1.000
_cell.length_c   1.000
_cell.angle_alpha   90.00
_cell.angle_beta   90.00
_cell.angle_gamma   90.00
#
_symmetry.space_group_name_H-M   'P 1'
#
loop_
_entity.id
_entity.type
_entity.pdbx_description
1 polymer ?
#
loop_
_entity_poly.entity_id
_entity_poly.type
_entity_poly.pdbx_seq_one_letter_code
_entity_poly.pdbx_strand_id
1 'polypeptide(L)'
;MLFFNRLKKYDEHGFDSKGIHKNGTKFNEEGFDKKGVHKNGTYFNTEGYNIDGYDKYGYDKEGYNSGGYDRQGYNKMGYNIKGYDRQGEFLETRYKWKVK
;
A
#
# COMPACT_ATOMS: atom_id res chain seq x y z
N MET A 1 6.19 35.76 1.21
CA MET A 1 5.93 34.32 1.41
C MET A 1 5.10 33.85 0.22
N LEU A 2 5.74 33.29 -0.81
CA LEU A 2 5.06 32.83 -2.03
C LEU A 2 5.35 31.33 -2.21
N PHE A 3 4.40 30.50 -1.80
CA PHE A 3 4.41 29.07 -2.09
C PHE A 3 3.91 28.88 -3.54
N PHE A 4 4.84 28.86 -4.50
CA PHE A 4 4.52 28.34 -5.83
C PHE A 4 4.32 26.84 -5.71
N ASN A 5 3.06 26.41 -5.82
CA ASN A 5 2.66 25.02 -5.97
C ASN A 5 3.46 24.41 -7.14
N ARG A 6 4.48 23.62 -6.81
CA ARG A 6 5.26 22.83 -7.76
C ARG A 6 4.30 21.84 -8.41
N LEU A 7 3.85 22.13 -9.63
CA LEU A 7 3.03 21.23 -10.43
C LEU A 7 3.67 19.84 -10.40
N LYS A 8 2.95 18.84 -9.87
CA LYS A 8 3.41 17.45 -9.89
C LYS A 8 3.45 17.02 -11.37
N LYS A 9 4.65 16.95 -11.95
CA LYS A 9 4.88 16.51 -13.34
C LYS A 9 4.46 15.06 -13.57
N TYR A 10 4.47 14.25 -12.51
CA TYR A 10 4.15 12.83 -12.53
C TYR A 10 3.10 12.51 -11.45
N ASP A 11 2.30 11.48 -11.68
CA ASP A 11 1.40 10.87 -10.69
C ASP A 11 2.16 10.03 -9.65
N GLU A 12 1.43 9.37 -8.75
CA GLU A 12 2.00 8.56 -7.67
C GLU A 12 2.78 7.33 -8.17
N HIS A 13 2.44 6.83 -9.35
CA HIS A 13 3.14 5.73 -10.01
C HIS A 13 4.21 6.21 -10.99
N GLY A 14 4.48 7.53 -11.05
CA GLY A 14 5.56 8.11 -11.83
C GLY A 14 5.22 8.37 -13.31
N PHE A 15 3.95 8.38 -13.71
CA PHE A 15 3.53 8.70 -15.08
C PHE A 15 3.14 10.16 -15.25
N ASP A 16 3.49 10.72 -16.40
CA ASP A 16 3.05 12.05 -16.80
C ASP A 16 1.59 12.06 -17.31
N SER A 17 1.11 13.23 -17.73
CA SER A 17 -0.24 13.36 -18.29
C SER A 17 -0.46 12.55 -19.58
N LYS A 18 0.62 12.23 -20.32
CA LYS A 18 0.60 11.44 -21.56
C LYS A 18 0.72 9.93 -21.32
N GLY A 19 0.91 9.49 -20.06
CA GLY A 19 1.09 8.09 -19.73
C GLY A 19 2.52 7.58 -19.95
N ILE A 20 3.50 8.48 -20.00
CA ILE A 20 4.91 8.11 -20.04
C ILE A 20 5.47 8.14 -18.62
N HIS A 21 6.05 7.02 -18.18
CA HIS A 21 6.70 6.89 -16.89
C HIS A 21 8.00 7.72 -16.87
N LYS A 22 8.45 8.13 -15.68
CA LYS A 22 9.72 8.85 -15.44
C LYS A 22 10.95 8.16 -16.06
N ASN A 23 10.89 6.85 -16.34
CA ASN A 23 11.93 6.09 -17.04
C ASN A 23 11.93 6.29 -18.58
N GLY A 24 11.02 7.10 -19.13
CA GLY A 24 10.90 7.37 -20.56
C GLY A 24 10.08 6.35 -21.35
N THR A 25 9.49 5.34 -20.72
CA THR A 25 8.69 4.30 -21.38
C THR A 25 7.21 4.38 -20.99
N LYS A 26 6.35 3.62 -21.67
CA LYS A 26 4.93 3.49 -21.32
C LYS A 26 4.67 2.68 -20.04
N PHE A 27 5.70 2.05 -19.48
CA PHE A 27 5.58 1.15 -18.34
C PHE A 27 6.48 1.58 -17.18
N ASN A 28 6.05 1.34 -15.96
CA ASN A 28 6.89 1.49 -14.78
C ASN A 28 7.94 0.37 -14.71
N GLU A 29 8.76 0.40 -13.65
CA GLU A 29 9.80 -0.60 -13.40
C GLU A 29 9.23 -2.02 -13.20
N GLU A 30 8.01 -2.12 -12.70
CA GLU A 30 7.29 -3.38 -12.49
C GLU A 30 6.51 -3.85 -13.74
N GLY A 31 6.50 -3.07 -14.82
CA GLY A 31 5.82 -3.42 -16.06
C GLY A 31 4.34 -3.06 -16.13
N PHE A 32 3.82 -2.22 -15.25
CA PHE A 32 2.47 -1.64 -15.36
C PHE A 32 2.46 -0.36 -16.19
N ASP A 33 1.39 -0.12 -16.93
CA ASP A 33 1.11 1.19 -17.53
C ASP A 33 0.37 2.13 -16.55
N LYS A 34 0.12 3.36 -16.99
CA LYS A 34 -0.62 4.36 -16.19
C LYS A 34 -2.03 3.90 -15.77
N LYS A 35 -2.63 2.96 -16.50
CA LYS A 35 -3.97 2.42 -16.21
C LYS A 35 -3.91 1.21 -15.26
N GLY A 36 -2.72 0.84 -14.80
CA GLY A 36 -2.50 -0.34 -13.96
C GLY A 36 -2.51 -1.66 -14.74
N VAL A 37 -2.41 -1.63 -16.07
CA VAL A 37 -2.34 -2.84 -16.88
C VAL A 37 -0.88 -3.28 -17.00
N HIS A 38 -0.58 -4.47 -16.53
CA HIS A 38 0.73 -5.10 -16.63
C HIS A 38 1.01 -5.54 -18.07
N LYS A 39 2.29 -5.66 -18.45
CA LYS A 39 2.75 -6.16 -19.77
C LYS A 39 2.16 -7.52 -20.17
N ASN A 40 1.67 -8.32 -19.22
CA ASN A 40 0.97 -9.59 -19.49
C ASN A 40 -0.50 -9.41 -19.92
N GLY A 41 -1.01 -8.18 -20.00
CA GLY A 41 -2.40 -7.87 -20.38
C GLY A 41 -3.42 -7.94 -19.24
N THR A 42 -2.99 -8.12 -17.99
CA THR A 42 -3.86 -8.17 -16.80
C THR A 42 -3.57 -7.02 -15.83
N TYR A 43 -4.40 -6.83 -14.81
CA TYR A 43 -4.15 -5.85 -13.74
C TYR A 43 -3.15 -6.31 -12.69
N PHE A 44 -2.53 -7.49 -12.88
CA PHE A 44 -1.62 -8.08 -11.92
C PHE A 44 -0.30 -8.48 -12.60
N ASN A 45 0.81 -8.31 -11.89
CA ASN A 45 2.10 -8.81 -12.33
C ASN A 45 2.14 -10.35 -12.24
N THR A 46 3.27 -10.95 -12.62
CA THR A 46 3.45 -12.40 -12.57
C THR A 46 3.42 -12.98 -11.15
N GLU A 47 3.64 -12.14 -10.13
CA GLU A 47 3.54 -12.51 -8.72
C GLU A 47 2.11 -12.36 -8.16
N GLY A 48 1.17 -11.82 -8.95
CA GLY A 48 -0.23 -11.67 -8.56
C GLY A 48 -0.58 -10.38 -7.83
N TYR A 49 0.30 -9.36 -7.86
CA TYR A 49 0.08 -8.04 -7.25
C TYR A 49 -0.26 -6.99 -8.30
N ASN A 50 -1.10 -6.02 -7.97
CA ASN A 50 -1.44 -4.89 -8.84
C ASN A 50 -0.38 -3.78 -8.79
N ILE A 51 -0.62 -2.67 -9.51
CA ILE A 51 0.29 -1.51 -9.54
C ILE A 51 0.50 -0.84 -8.17
N ASP A 52 -0.45 -1.03 -7.24
CA ASP A 52 -0.37 -0.55 -5.85
C ASP A 52 0.35 -1.54 -4.92
N GLY A 53 0.74 -2.70 -5.43
CA GLY A 53 1.41 -3.75 -4.66
C GLY A 53 0.48 -4.68 -3.87
N TYR A 54 -0.83 -4.70 -4.15
CA TYR A 54 -1.81 -5.56 -3.49
C TYR A 54 -2.25 -6.73 -4.38
N ASP A 55 -2.46 -7.88 -3.76
CA ASP A 55 -3.02 -9.05 -4.42
C ASP A 55 -4.51 -8.86 -4.76
N LYS A 56 -5.10 -9.84 -5.44
CA LYS A 56 -6.54 -9.82 -5.78
C LYS A 56 -7.49 -9.79 -4.57
N TYR A 57 -6.99 -10.04 -3.37
CA TYR A 57 -7.75 -9.98 -2.12
C TYR A 57 -7.49 -8.67 -1.36
N GLY A 58 -6.66 -7.76 -1.90
CA GLY A 58 -6.35 -6.47 -1.29
C GLY A 58 -5.25 -6.53 -0.23
N TYR A 59 -4.34 -7.51 -0.28
CA TYR A 59 -3.23 -7.66 0.67
C TYR A 59 -1.88 -7.47 -0.02
N ASP A 60 -0.98 -6.74 0.64
CA ASP A 60 0.39 -6.55 0.20
C ASP A 60 1.22 -7.83 0.29
N LYS A 61 2.49 -7.77 -0.14
CA LYS A 61 3.43 -8.89 -0.07
C LYS A 61 3.69 -9.39 1.37
N GLU A 62 3.45 -8.55 2.38
CA GLU A 62 3.57 -8.90 3.79
C GLU A 62 2.27 -9.48 4.37
N GLY A 63 1.19 -9.52 3.59
CA GLY A 63 -0.10 -10.05 3.97
C GLY A 63 -1.01 -9.04 4.68
N TYR A 64 -0.75 -7.74 4.57
CA TYR A 64 -1.54 -6.66 5.18
C TYR A 64 -2.34 -5.88 4.13
N ASN A 65 -3.56 -5.50 4.47
CA ASN A 65 -4.38 -4.65 3.62
C ASN A 65 -3.94 -3.18 3.70
N SER A 66 -4.57 -2.31 2.92
CA SER A 66 -4.28 -0.87 2.92
C SER A 66 -4.51 -0.17 4.27
N GLY A 67 -5.28 -0.78 5.18
CA GLY A 67 -5.44 -0.34 6.56
C GLY A 67 -4.35 -0.83 7.51
N GLY A 68 -3.38 -1.61 7.03
CA GLY A 68 -2.31 -2.18 7.84
C GLY A 68 -2.73 -3.39 8.67
N TYR A 69 -3.81 -4.09 8.30
CA TYR A 69 -4.32 -5.28 8.99
C TYR A 69 -4.14 -6.53 8.15
N ASP A 70 -3.74 -7.62 8.82
CA ASP A 70 -3.59 -8.92 8.20
C ASP A 70 -4.95 -9.54 7.80
N ARG A 71 -4.91 -10.73 7.20
CA ARG A 71 -6.13 -11.48 6.83
C ARG A 71 -7.04 -11.85 8.00
N GLN A 72 -6.52 -11.82 9.22
CA GLN A 72 -7.27 -12.08 10.46
C GLN A 72 -7.77 -10.78 11.12
N GLY A 73 -7.47 -9.62 10.55
CA GLY A 73 -7.89 -8.32 11.08
C GLY A 73 -6.98 -7.76 12.16
N TYR A 74 -5.72 -8.20 12.25
CA TYR A 74 -4.74 -7.73 13.23
C TYR A 74 -3.63 -6.92 12.55
N ASN A 75 -3.26 -5.79 13.16
CA ASN A 75 -2.16 -4.97 12.69
C ASN A 75 -0.80 -5.66 12.90
N LYS A 76 0.28 -5.03 12.41
CA LYS A 76 1.66 -5.53 12.59
C LYS A 76 2.09 -5.71 14.05
N MET A 77 1.42 -5.04 14.99
CA MET A 77 1.66 -5.21 16.43
C MET A 77 0.85 -6.37 17.04
N GLY A 78 -0.03 -7.00 16.27
CA GLY A 78 -0.85 -8.14 16.71
C GLY A 78 -2.22 -7.75 17.28
N TYR A 79 -2.72 -6.54 17.03
CA TYR A 79 -3.98 -6.03 17.58
C TYR A 79 -5.01 -5.73 16.51
N ASN A 80 -6.27 -6.04 16.78
CA ASN A 80 -7.37 -5.68 15.92
C ASN A 80 -7.73 -4.18 16.04
N ILE A 81 -8.65 -3.73 15.20
CA ILE A 81 -9.11 -2.32 15.18
C ILE A 81 -9.73 -1.86 16.50
N LYS A 82 -10.20 -2.80 17.34
CA LYS A 82 -10.74 -2.54 18.67
C LYS A 82 -9.66 -2.56 19.75
N GLY A 83 -8.39 -2.74 19.40
CA GLY A 83 -7.26 -2.79 20.32
C GLY A 83 -7.08 -4.11 21.05
N TYR A 84 -7.75 -5.20 20.67
CA TYR A 84 -7.54 -6.52 21.28
C TYR A 84 -6.52 -7.34 20.49
N ASP A 85 -5.65 -8.06 21.18
CA ASP A 85 -4.78 -9.05 20.54
C ASP A 85 -5.51 -10.35 20.18
N ARG A 86 -4.74 -11.30 19.62
CA ARG A 86 -5.27 -12.60 19.17
C ARG A 86 -5.76 -13.48 20.32
N GLN A 87 -5.38 -13.18 21.57
CA GLN A 87 -5.84 -13.86 22.77
C GLN A 87 -7.10 -13.18 23.37
N GLY A 88 -7.48 -12.02 22.85
CA GLY A 88 -8.58 -11.22 23.38
C GLY A 88 -8.16 -10.27 24.51
N GLU A 89 -6.86 -9.97 24.66
CA GLU A 89 -6.37 -9.00 25.64
C GLU A 89 -6.27 -7.59 25.02
N PHE A 90 -6.82 -6.60 25.71
CA PHE A 90 -6.91 -5.21 25.23
C PHE A 90 -5.60 -4.43 25.44
N LEU A 91 -5.13 -3.70 24.43
CA LEU A 91 -3.86 -2.94 24.40
C LEU A 91 -3.64 -2.03 25.61
N GLU A 92 -4.71 -1.41 26.13
CA GLU A 92 -4.62 -0.49 27.25
C GLU A 92 -4.19 -1.18 28.57
N THR A 93 -4.38 -2.50 28.72
CA THR A 93 -3.86 -3.21 29.90
C THR A 93 -2.34 -3.20 29.97
N ARG A 94 -1.63 -3.00 28.84
CA ARG A 94 -0.16 -2.99 28.76
C ARG A 94 0.47 -1.64 29.14
N TYR A 95 -0.33 -0.58 29.24
CA TYR A 95 0.13 0.77 29.62
C TYR A 95 -0.37 1.21 31.01
N LYS A 96 -0.98 0.30 31.79
CA LYS A 96 -1.21 0.55 33.21
C LYS A 96 0.10 0.35 34.00
N TRP A 97 0.72 1.50 34.31
CA TRP A 97 1.75 1.73 35.35
C TRP A 97 3.23 1.46 35.00
N LYS A 98 3.83 2.36 34.19
CA LYS A 98 5.13 2.94 34.58
C LYS A 98 4.88 4.23 35.37
N VAL A 99 4.27 4.11 36.55
CA VAL A 99 4.33 5.15 37.58
C VAL A 99 4.86 4.49 38.85
N LYS A 100 6.18 4.30 38.88
CA LYS A 100 7.08 4.79 39.93
C LYS A 100 8.52 4.60 39.47
#